data_AF-A0A9X0AHK1-F1
#
_entry.id   AF-A0A9X0AHK1-F1
#
_cell.length_a   1.000
_cell.length_b   1.000
_cell.length_c   1.000
_cell.angle_alpha   90.00
_cell.angle_beta   90.00
_cell.angle_gamma   90.00
#
_symmetry.space_group_name_H-M   'P 1'
#
loop_
_entity.id
_entity.type
_entity.pdbx_description
1 polymer ?
#
loop_
_entity_poly.entity_id
_entity_poly.type
_entity_poly.pdbx_seq_one_letter_code
_entity_poly.pdbx_strand_id
1 'polypeptide(L)'
;MVILSREFEDLREKTIQISWCHSCWWEEGGPFQPLLLSDWVRLDAWYRSRSLVLGNAGDVMVPVLDMANHSLQHTAFWRQASNGNAILVLEQGIQLDAGSEVTINYGARSDAENLFNYGFIDEEIPFASLILEVEPMATDPLRTAKVAAFQKRPSVRIIGHSDGQTSWDCPFIYFACLNEEDGLEFKTVQNVDGEHSLKVFWQGIDVTESTDQFETLISDHRLEDVFKLRATELIRDRVQLQLERLHASEQTVGSLRDEMIDPDTRRNVLELKRIEADVLEVAYGSVIEQVCYILRISRLSLTILRYRSYPKSLVFLNFCNQCMSIVMISALKATKRTISVEVVQMQVQYCSGKYKFPSTLKNYPEDTNR
;
A
#
# COMPACT_ATOMS: atom_id res chain seq x y z
N MET A 1 10.99 -8.25 -8.63
CA MET A 1 11.82 -9.38 -9.12
C MET A 1 12.70 -10.01 -8.05
N VAL A 2 13.53 -9.27 -7.29
CA VAL A 2 14.44 -9.88 -6.29
C VAL A 2 13.69 -10.68 -5.21
N ILE A 3 12.53 -10.19 -4.75
CA ILE A 3 11.71 -10.89 -3.75
C ILE A 3 11.14 -12.19 -4.33
N LEU A 4 10.42 -12.13 -5.46
CA LEU A 4 9.84 -13.32 -6.11
C LEU A 4 10.90 -14.37 -6.48
N SER A 5 12.09 -13.94 -6.89
CA SER A 5 13.20 -14.86 -7.14
C SER A 5 13.67 -15.55 -5.86
N ARG A 6 13.77 -14.83 -4.74
CA ARG A 6 14.12 -15.43 -3.44
C ARG A 6 13.05 -16.40 -2.95
N GLU A 7 11.77 -16.06 -3.11
CA GLU A 7 10.64 -16.91 -2.74
C GLU A 7 10.61 -18.19 -3.59
N PHE A 8 10.89 -18.09 -4.89
CA PHE A 8 10.99 -19.23 -5.77
C PHE A 8 12.13 -20.18 -5.37
N GLU A 9 13.30 -19.65 -5.02
CA GLU A 9 14.41 -20.47 -4.52
C GLU A 9 14.07 -21.11 -3.16
N ASP A 10 13.43 -20.38 -2.26
CA ASP A 10 12.98 -20.92 -0.96
C ASP A 10 11.94 -22.05 -1.15
N LEU A 11 11.00 -21.90 -2.09
CA LEU A 11 10.07 -22.96 -2.48
C LEU A 11 10.84 -24.19 -2.98
N ARG A 12 11.81 -23.98 -3.87
CA ARG A 12 12.64 -25.07 -4.41
C ARG A 12 13.40 -25.78 -3.31
N GLU A 13 14.12 -25.06 -2.46
CA GLU A 13 14.89 -25.63 -1.34
C GLU A 13 14.02 -26.49 -0.41
N LYS A 14 12.79 -26.03 -0.11
CA LYS A 14 11.86 -26.75 0.77
C LYS A 14 11.19 -27.95 0.13
N THR A 15 11.03 -27.98 -1.19
CA THR A 15 10.23 -29.00 -1.89
C THR A 15 11.06 -29.97 -2.71
N ILE A 16 12.33 -29.68 -3.01
CA ILE A 16 13.19 -30.53 -3.86
C ILE A 16 13.36 -31.94 -3.29
N GLN A 17 13.29 -32.12 -1.97
CA GLN A 17 13.40 -33.44 -1.32
C GLN A 17 12.06 -34.18 -1.20
N ILE A 18 10.94 -33.54 -1.56
CA ILE A 18 9.61 -34.17 -1.56
C ILE A 18 9.46 -34.91 -2.88
N SER A 19 9.33 -36.24 -2.85
CA SER A 19 9.44 -37.09 -4.04
C SER A 19 8.52 -36.68 -5.20
N TRP A 20 7.26 -36.33 -4.91
CA TRP A 20 6.33 -35.92 -5.95
C TRP A 20 6.67 -34.53 -6.51
N CYS A 21 7.11 -33.57 -5.68
CA CYS A 21 7.54 -32.24 -6.13
C CYS A 21 8.80 -32.36 -6.98
N HIS A 22 9.79 -33.15 -6.54
CA HIS A 22 11.00 -33.42 -7.31
C HIS A 22 10.65 -33.88 -8.73
N SER A 23 9.86 -34.95 -8.84
CA SER A 23 9.49 -35.52 -10.13
C SER A 23 8.63 -34.57 -10.98
N CYS A 24 7.65 -33.90 -10.37
CA CYS A 24 6.67 -33.09 -11.10
C CYS A 24 7.13 -31.67 -11.42
N TRP A 25 7.92 -31.03 -10.57
CA TRP A 25 8.25 -29.61 -10.66
C TRP A 25 9.71 -29.33 -10.97
N TRP A 26 10.64 -30.22 -10.62
CA TRP A 26 12.07 -29.90 -10.62
C TRP A 26 12.92 -30.76 -11.56
N GLU A 27 12.48 -31.97 -11.86
CA GLU A 27 13.21 -32.94 -12.69
C GLU A 27 12.96 -32.71 -14.20
N GLU A 28 14.05 -32.62 -14.97
CA GLU A 28 13.97 -32.60 -16.42
C GLU A 28 13.50 -33.97 -16.95
N GLY A 29 12.44 -33.97 -17.75
CA GLY A 29 11.84 -35.21 -18.28
C GLY A 29 10.81 -35.86 -17.35
N GLY A 30 10.42 -35.18 -16.26
CA GLY A 30 9.26 -35.54 -15.45
C GLY A 30 7.92 -35.50 -16.22
N PRO A 31 6.80 -35.81 -15.57
CA PRO A 31 5.48 -35.81 -16.20
C PRO A 31 5.01 -34.41 -16.64
N PHE A 32 5.62 -33.35 -16.12
CA PHE A 32 5.37 -31.96 -16.49
C PHE A 32 6.66 -31.26 -16.93
N GLN A 33 6.50 -30.09 -17.53
CA GLN A 33 7.64 -29.18 -17.74
C GLN A 33 8.16 -28.69 -16.37
N PRO A 34 9.48 -28.59 -16.18
CA PRO A 34 10.05 -28.05 -14.95
C PRO A 34 9.49 -26.66 -14.67
N LEU A 35 9.17 -26.41 -13.39
CA LEU A 35 8.67 -25.14 -12.92
C LEU A 35 9.76 -24.07 -13.08
N LEU A 36 9.44 -22.99 -13.79
CA LEU A 36 10.34 -21.86 -14.00
C LEU A 36 9.98 -20.68 -13.11
N LEU A 37 10.93 -19.77 -12.90
CA LEU A 37 10.66 -18.49 -12.22
C LEU A 37 9.53 -17.71 -12.93
N SER A 38 9.41 -17.81 -14.25
CA SER A 38 8.31 -17.17 -15.00
C SER A 38 6.94 -17.73 -14.64
N ASP A 39 6.85 -19.02 -14.32
CA ASP A 39 5.60 -19.65 -13.88
C ASP A 39 5.24 -19.18 -12.46
N TRP A 40 6.25 -19.03 -11.59
CA TRP A 40 6.07 -18.46 -10.26
C TRP A 40 5.59 -17.01 -10.31
N VAL A 41 6.20 -16.18 -11.17
CA VAL A 41 5.76 -14.79 -11.40
C VAL A 41 4.33 -14.73 -11.91
N ARG A 42 3.94 -15.65 -12.81
CA ARG A 42 2.57 -15.73 -13.33
C ARG A 42 1.57 -16.15 -12.26
N LEU A 43 1.92 -17.16 -11.45
CA LEU A 43 1.10 -17.63 -10.33
C LEU A 43 0.87 -16.51 -9.32
N ASP A 44 1.92 -15.79 -8.96
CA ASP A 44 1.85 -14.63 -8.08
C ASP A 44 0.95 -13.52 -8.63
N ALA A 45 1.07 -13.21 -9.92
CA ALA A 45 0.21 -12.23 -10.58
C ALA A 45 -1.27 -12.65 -10.56
N TRP A 46 -1.58 -13.93 -10.82
CA TRP A 46 -2.95 -14.46 -10.69
C TRP A 46 -3.45 -14.38 -9.26
N TYR A 47 -2.64 -14.77 -8.30
CA TYR A 47 -2.99 -14.73 -6.90
C TYR A 47 -3.35 -13.31 -6.44
N ARG A 48 -2.50 -12.32 -6.72
CA ARG A 48 -2.73 -10.92 -6.31
C ARG A 48 -3.93 -10.28 -7.00
N SER A 49 -4.13 -10.58 -8.28
CA SER A 49 -5.19 -9.95 -9.09
C SER A 49 -6.57 -10.56 -8.89
N ARG A 50 -6.67 -11.82 -8.44
CA ARG A 50 -7.94 -12.59 -8.46
C ARG A 50 -8.38 -13.15 -7.10
N SER A 51 -7.50 -13.18 -6.10
CA SER A 51 -7.85 -13.75 -4.81
C SER A 51 -8.79 -12.85 -4.02
N LEU A 52 -9.73 -13.47 -3.32
CA LEU A 52 -10.68 -12.86 -2.40
C LEU A 52 -10.46 -13.44 -1.00
N VAL A 53 -10.74 -12.64 0.02
CA VAL A 53 -10.68 -13.10 1.42
C VAL A 53 -12.05 -13.59 1.84
N LEU A 54 -12.19 -14.90 2.07
CA LEU A 54 -13.38 -15.50 2.68
C LEU A 54 -13.14 -15.78 4.17
N GLY A 55 -14.09 -15.42 5.03
CA GLY A 55 -13.87 -15.41 6.49
C GLY A 55 -13.51 -16.78 7.10
N ASN A 56 -13.92 -17.89 6.46
CA ASN A 56 -13.64 -19.25 6.92
C ASN A 56 -12.50 -19.96 6.16
N ALA A 57 -12.05 -19.42 5.02
CA ALA A 57 -11.12 -20.08 4.11
C ALA A 57 -9.84 -19.29 3.84
N GLY A 58 -9.79 -18.01 4.28
CA GLY A 58 -8.68 -17.11 3.96
C GLY A 58 -8.72 -16.70 2.49
N ASP A 59 -7.54 -16.57 1.89
CA ASP A 59 -7.37 -16.17 0.50
C ASP A 59 -7.76 -17.31 -0.45
N VAL A 60 -8.71 -17.04 -1.34
CA VAL A 60 -9.22 -18.01 -2.31
C VAL A 60 -9.46 -17.37 -3.67
N MET A 61 -9.25 -18.14 -4.73
CA MET A 61 -9.75 -17.79 -6.06
C MET A 61 -11.11 -18.47 -6.26
N VAL A 62 -12.13 -17.68 -6.58
CA VAL A 62 -13.49 -18.17 -6.80
C VAL A 62 -13.77 -18.15 -8.30
N PRO A 63 -13.86 -19.32 -8.96
CA PRO A 63 -14.16 -19.38 -10.38
C PRO A 63 -15.46 -18.63 -10.71
N VAL A 64 -15.52 -18.05 -11.90
CA VAL A 64 -16.63 -17.19 -12.40
C VAL A 64 -16.63 -15.81 -11.75
N LEU A 65 -16.49 -15.73 -10.43
CA LEU A 65 -16.43 -14.44 -9.74
C LEU A 65 -15.14 -13.69 -10.07
N ASP A 66 -14.02 -14.40 -10.25
CA ASP A 66 -12.73 -13.84 -10.67
C ASP A 66 -12.70 -13.29 -12.10
N MET A 67 -13.80 -13.44 -12.85
CA MET A 67 -13.98 -12.86 -14.18
C MET A 67 -14.75 -11.53 -14.17
N ALA A 68 -15.33 -11.14 -13.04
CA ALA A 68 -16.09 -9.89 -12.94
C ALA A 68 -15.12 -8.71 -12.78
N ASN A 69 -15.14 -7.77 -13.73
CA ASN A 69 -14.24 -6.62 -13.73
C ASN A 69 -14.60 -5.57 -12.66
N HIS A 70 -13.65 -4.67 -12.41
CA HIS A 70 -13.84 -3.54 -11.51
C HIS A 70 -14.69 -2.43 -12.12
N SER A 71 -15.57 -1.82 -11.32
CA SER A 71 -16.05 -0.44 -11.48
C SER A 71 -16.44 0.13 -10.11
N LEU A 72 -16.31 1.45 -9.92
CA LEU A 72 -16.87 2.13 -8.74
C LEU A 72 -18.39 2.25 -8.84
N GLN A 73 -18.93 2.28 -10.05
CA GLN A 73 -20.36 2.20 -10.35
C GLN A 73 -20.77 0.74 -10.61
N HIS A 74 -20.37 -0.16 -9.70
CA HIS A 74 -20.57 -1.59 -9.85
C HIS A 74 -22.05 -1.98 -9.96
N THR A 75 -22.32 -3.02 -10.74
CA THR A 75 -23.69 -3.54 -10.96
C THR A 75 -24.01 -4.72 -10.06
N ALA A 76 -23.00 -5.32 -9.43
CA ALA A 76 -23.13 -6.45 -8.53
C ALA A 76 -22.14 -6.36 -7.36
N PHE A 77 -22.47 -7.07 -6.29
CA PHE A 77 -21.56 -7.33 -5.18
C PHE A 77 -21.56 -8.83 -4.88
N TRP A 78 -20.51 -9.32 -4.24
CA TRP A 78 -20.48 -10.70 -3.77
C TRP A 78 -20.59 -10.75 -2.26
N ARG A 79 -21.10 -11.87 -1.75
CA ARG A 79 -21.12 -12.15 -0.31
C ARG A 79 -20.90 -13.62 -0.05
N GLN A 80 -20.37 -13.93 1.14
CA GLN A 80 -20.29 -15.29 1.62
C GLN A 80 -21.66 -15.75 2.19
N ALA A 81 -22.14 -16.90 1.73
CA ALA A 81 -23.32 -17.56 2.25
C ALA A 81 -22.98 -18.41 3.48
N SER A 82 -24.02 -18.80 4.23
CA SER A 82 -23.88 -19.60 5.45
C SER A 82 -23.28 -20.99 5.23
N ASN A 83 -23.39 -21.53 4.01
CA ASN A 83 -22.76 -22.79 3.62
C ASN A 83 -21.29 -22.63 3.19
N GLY A 84 -20.73 -21.41 3.25
CA GLY A 84 -19.36 -21.10 2.87
C GLY A 84 -19.19 -20.64 1.41
N ASN A 85 -20.22 -20.77 0.56
CA ASN A 85 -20.13 -20.39 -0.85
C ASN A 85 -20.06 -18.88 -1.04
N ALA A 86 -19.32 -18.42 -2.04
CA ALA A 86 -19.41 -17.06 -2.54
C ALA A 86 -20.60 -16.94 -3.52
N ILE A 87 -21.45 -15.94 -3.33
CA ILE A 87 -22.60 -15.66 -4.19
C ILE A 87 -22.46 -14.26 -4.76
N LEU A 88 -22.50 -14.14 -6.08
CA LEU A 88 -22.60 -12.86 -6.80
C LEU A 88 -24.07 -12.43 -6.89
N VAL A 89 -24.35 -11.19 -6.48
CA VAL A 89 -25.71 -10.65 -6.35
C VAL A 89 -25.76 -9.29 -7.02
N LEU A 90 -26.76 -9.07 -7.88
CA LEU A 90 -26.99 -7.75 -8.46
C LEU A 90 -27.35 -6.73 -7.39
N GLU A 91 -26.84 -5.51 -7.57
CA GLU A 91 -27.15 -4.39 -6.71
C GLU A 91 -28.64 -4.04 -6.72
N GLN A 92 -29.12 -3.51 -5.59
CA GLN A 92 -30.54 -3.28 -5.44
C GLN A 92 -31.04 -2.19 -6.39
N GLY A 93 -31.96 -2.58 -7.29
CA GLY A 93 -32.58 -1.64 -8.22
C GLY A 93 -31.85 -1.51 -9.55
N ILE A 94 -30.71 -2.20 -9.73
CA ILE A 94 -30.07 -2.36 -11.03
C ILE A 94 -30.88 -3.37 -11.86
N GLN A 95 -31.08 -3.03 -13.14
CA GLN A 95 -31.54 -3.94 -14.18
C GLN A 95 -30.47 -3.92 -15.27
N LEU A 96 -30.10 -5.10 -15.76
CA LEU A 96 -29.11 -5.25 -16.81
C LEU A 96 -29.80 -5.78 -18.06
N ASP A 97 -29.49 -5.17 -19.20
CA ASP A 97 -29.92 -5.69 -20.49
C ASP A 97 -29.06 -6.89 -20.89
N ALA A 98 -29.58 -7.71 -21.81
CA ALA A 98 -28.80 -8.79 -22.36
C ALA A 98 -27.56 -8.23 -23.07
N GLY A 99 -26.38 -8.71 -22.69
CA GLY A 99 -25.10 -8.23 -23.20
C GLY A 99 -24.44 -7.12 -22.37
N SER A 100 -25.11 -6.61 -21.32
CA SER A 100 -24.46 -5.73 -20.35
C SER A 100 -23.43 -6.48 -19.50
N GLU A 101 -22.34 -5.81 -19.18
CA GLU A 101 -21.30 -6.34 -18.30
C GLU A 101 -21.74 -6.34 -16.83
N VAL A 102 -21.34 -7.39 -16.11
CA VAL A 102 -21.49 -7.46 -14.66
C VAL A 102 -20.17 -7.07 -14.02
N THR A 103 -20.17 -5.98 -13.25
CA THR A 103 -18.98 -5.43 -12.60
C THR A 103 -19.13 -5.46 -11.08
N ILE A 104 -18.01 -5.54 -10.37
CA ILE A 104 -17.92 -5.48 -8.91
C ILE A 104 -16.95 -4.40 -8.45
N ASN A 105 -17.01 -4.02 -7.19
CA ASN A 105 -16.07 -3.06 -6.62
C ASN A 105 -14.91 -3.80 -5.92
N TYR A 106 -13.66 -3.56 -6.36
CA TYR A 106 -12.44 -4.13 -5.78
C TYR A 106 -11.92 -3.35 -4.56
N GLY A 107 -12.58 -2.22 -4.26
CA GLY A 107 -12.18 -1.21 -3.29
C GLY A 107 -11.39 -0.07 -3.95
N ALA A 108 -11.51 1.13 -3.39
CA ALA A 108 -10.69 2.27 -3.80
C ALA A 108 -9.24 2.09 -3.28
N ARG A 109 -8.28 2.01 -4.20
CA ARG A 109 -6.85 1.82 -3.93
C ARG A 109 -6.04 2.88 -4.69
N SER A 110 -4.76 3.02 -4.38
CA SER A 110 -3.92 3.96 -5.14
C SER A 110 -3.67 3.47 -6.56
N ASP A 111 -3.33 4.39 -7.47
CA ASP A 111 -2.98 4.09 -8.85
C ASP A 111 -1.83 3.08 -8.95
N ALA A 112 -0.81 3.24 -8.10
CA ALA A 112 0.32 2.32 -8.03
C ALA A 112 -0.11 0.92 -7.56
N GLU A 113 -1.03 0.83 -6.59
CA GLU A 113 -1.55 -0.44 -6.09
C GLU A 113 -2.43 -1.13 -7.14
N ASN A 114 -3.29 -0.36 -7.83
CA ASN A 114 -4.12 -0.87 -8.90
C ASN A 114 -3.28 -1.39 -10.06
N LEU A 115 -2.28 -0.61 -10.51
CA LEU A 115 -1.40 -1.02 -11.59
C LEU A 115 -0.57 -2.24 -11.21
N PHE A 116 -0.03 -2.29 -9.99
CA PHE A 116 0.81 -3.39 -9.55
C PHE A 116 0.04 -4.70 -9.32
N ASN A 117 -1.16 -4.63 -8.71
CA ASN A 117 -1.92 -5.83 -8.38
C ASN A 117 -2.86 -6.29 -9.49
N TYR A 118 -3.48 -5.34 -10.22
CA TYR A 118 -4.54 -5.65 -11.19
C TYR A 118 -4.18 -5.29 -12.63
N GLY A 119 -3.09 -4.54 -12.86
CA GLY A 119 -2.58 -4.24 -14.20
C GLY A 119 -3.25 -3.06 -14.91
N PHE A 120 -4.04 -2.24 -14.21
CA PHE A 120 -4.69 -1.05 -14.76
C PHE A 120 -4.64 0.14 -13.79
N ILE A 121 -4.83 1.35 -14.32
CA ILE A 121 -5.07 2.56 -13.52
C ILE A 121 -6.56 2.86 -13.60
N ASP A 122 -7.18 3.15 -12.46
CA ASP A 122 -8.62 3.39 -12.38
C ASP A 122 -8.91 4.90 -12.42
N GLU A 123 -9.38 5.38 -13.57
CA GLU A 123 -9.72 6.78 -13.78
C GLU A 123 -10.99 7.21 -13.01
N GLU A 124 -11.79 6.26 -12.49
CA GLU A 124 -12.99 6.58 -11.71
C GLU A 124 -12.65 7.02 -10.27
N ILE A 125 -11.45 6.71 -9.76
CA ILE A 125 -11.06 7.02 -8.39
C ILE A 125 -10.88 8.54 -8.22
N PRO A 126 -11.60 9.19 -7.28
CA PRO A 126 -11.63 10.64 -7.16
C PRO A 126 -10.43 11.23 -6.38
N PHE A 127 -9.36 10.45 -6.22
CA PHE A 127 -8.15 10.85 -5.51
C PHE A 127 -6.95 10.10 -6.06
N ALA A 128 -5.78 10.71 -5.92
CA ALA A 128 -4.51 10.03 -6.11
C ALA A 128 -3.81 9.89 -4.75
N SER A 129 -3.14 8.77 -4.51
CA SER A 129 -2.43 8.54 -3.24
C SER A 129 -1.06 7.93 -3.50
N LEU A 130 -0.07 8.44 -2.79
CA LEU A 130 1.30 7.94 -2.83
C LEU A 130 1.85 7.78 -1.42
N ILE A 131 2.72 6.78 -1.25
CA ILE A 131 3.37 6.49 0.04
C ILE A 131 4.87 6.61 -0.19
N LEU A 132 5.49 7.53 0.54
CA LEU A 132 6.93 7.74 0.51
C LEU A 132 7.54 7.24 1.81
N GLU A 133 8.59 6.44 1.71
CA GLU A 133 9.38 6.06 2.87
C GLU A 133 10.07 7.28 3.47
N VAL A 134 10.00 7.43 4.80
CA VAL A 134 10.68 8.51 5.52
C VAL A 134 11.89 7.93 6.21
N GLU A 135 13.07 8.20 5.69
CA GLU A 135 14.29 7.68 6.32
C GLU A 135 14.62 8.46 7.59
N PRO A 136 14.84 7.77 8.73
CA PRO A 136 15.36 8.40 9.94
C PRO A 136 16.70 9.08 9.64
N MET A 137 16.84 10.34 10.05
CA MET A 137 18.00 11.17 9.73
C MET A 137 19.30 10.53 10.20
N ALA A 138 20.29 10.41 9.31
CA ALA A 138 21.57 9.78 9.65
C ALA A 138 22.36 10.52 10.74
N THR A 139 22.11 11.81 10.91
CA THR A 139 22.76 12.70 11.87
C THR A 139 22.03 12.80 13.22
N ASP A 140 20.88 12.14 13.37
CA ASP A 140 20.11 12.14 14.61
C ASP A 140 20.75 11.19 15.63
N PRO A 141 21.20 11.69 16.81
CA PRO A 141 21.79 10.83 17.84
C PRO A 141 20.79 9.84 18.43
N LEU A 142 19.48 10.13 18.36
CA LEU A 142 18.41 9.29 18.87
C LEU A 142 17.84 8.34 17.80
N ARG A 143 18.42 8.32 16.59
CA ARG A 143 17.91 7.57 15.43
C ARG A 143 17.55 6.13 15.76
N THR A 144 18.48 5.37 16.34
CA THR A 144 18.28 3.95 16.64
C THR A 144 17.16 3.74 17.65
N ALA A 145 17.09 4.61 18.67
CA ALA A 145 16.05 4.54 19.70
C ALA A 145 14.67 4.87 19.14
N LYS A 146 14.56 5.92 18.30
CA LYS A 146 13.30 6.28 17.61
C LYS A 146 12.79 5.17 16.71
N VAL A 147 13.66 4.56 15.91
CA VAL A 147 13.28 3.44 15.04
C VAL A 147 12.82 2.24 15.84
N ALA A 148 13.56 1.88 16.89
CA ALA A 148 13.19 0.77 17.76
C ALA A 148 11.86 1.01 18.50
N ALA A 149 11.60 2.24 18.92
CA ALA A 149 10.39 2.60 19.65
C ALA A 149 9.13 2.76 18.76
N PHE A 150 9.28 3.20 17.50
CA PHE A 150 8.13 3.43 16.62
C PHE A 150 7.47 2.13 16.14
N GLN A 151 8.22 1.03 16.04
CA GLN A 151 7.77 -0.33 15.70
C GLN A 151 6.97 -0.49 14.38
N LYS A 152 6.80 0.59 13.61
CA LYS A 152 6.13 0.64 12.30
C LYS A 152 7.12 1.13 11.26
N ARG A 153 6.81 0.93 9.97
CA ARG A 153 7.62 1.48 8.88
C ARG A 153 7.38 3.00 8.76
N PRO A 154 8.40 3.85 8.96
CA PRO A 154 8.27 5.29 8.75
C PRO A 154 7.89 5.61 7.30
N SER A 155 6.74 6.22 7.12
CA SER A 155 6.26 6.64 5.80
C SER A 155 5.35 7.86 5.91
N VAL A 156 5.35 8.67 4.86
CA VAL A 156 4.38 9.73 4.65
C VAL A 156 3.44 9.31 3.54
N ARG A 157 2.14 9.36 3.82
CA ARG A 157 1.08 9.23 2.81
C ARG A 157 0.75 10.62 2.32
N ILE A 158 0.77 10.82 1.01
CA ILE A 158 0.32 12.06 0.36
C ILE A 158 -0.91 11.72 -0.48
N ILE A 159 -1.96 12.51 -0.33
CA ILE A 159 -3.24 12.33 -0.99
C ILE A 159 -3.53 13.60 -1.80
N GLY A 160 -3.72 13.45 -3.11
CA GLY A 160 -4.26 14.47 -3.99
C GLY A 160 -5.77 14.29 -4.09
N HIS A 161 -6.53 15.35 -3.80
CA HIS A 161 -7.99 15.36 -3.79
C HIS A 161 -8.54 15.87 -5.12
N SER A 162 -9.80 15.54 -5.41
CA SER A 162 -10.50 15.98 -6.63
C SER A 162 -10.63 17.50 -6.78
N ASP A 163 -10.46 18.26 -5.69
CA ASP A 163 -10.50 19.73 -5.71
C ASP A 163 -9.15 20.37 -6.07
N GLY A 164 -8.14 19.55 -6.37
CA GLY A 164 -6.78 19.98 -6.69
C GLY A 164 -5.92 20.30 -5.47
N GLN A 165 -6.41 20.08 -4.25
CA GLN A 165 -5.61 20.23 -3.03
C GLN A 165 -4.91 18.93 -2.67
N THR A 166 -3.90 19.04 -1.80
CA THR A 166 -3.20 17.89 -1.23
C THR A 166 -3.22 17.91 0.28
N SER A 167 -3.24 16.72 0.87
CA SER A 167 -3.01 16.50 2.29
C SER A 167 -1.93 15.44 2.48
N TRP A 168 -1.22 15.49 3.59
CA TRP A 168 -0.25 14.48 3.95
C TRP A 168 -0.47 14.01 5.38
N ASP A 169 -0.15 12.73 5.64
CA ASP A 169 -0.17 12.11 6.96
C ASP A 169 1.16 11.38 7.18
N CYS A 170 1.84 11.69 8.27
CA CYS A 170 3.08 11.04 8.65
C CYS A 170 3.18 10.93 10.18
N PRO A 171 2.68 9.84 10.77
CA PRO A 171 2.69 9.69 12.23
C PRO A 171 4.10 9.70 12.84
N PHE A 172 5.12 9.36 12.05
CA PHE A 172 6.52 9.35 12.50
C PHE A 172 7.17 10.74 12.53
N ILE A 173 6.73 11.71 11.73
CA ILE A 173 7.57 12.90 11.44
C ILE A 173 7.78 13.79 12.66
N TYR A 174 6.74 13.96 13.47
CA TYR A 174 6.81 14.76 14.70
C TYR A 174 7.69 14.09 15.74
N PHE A 175 7.64 12.76 15.86
CA PHE A 175 8.55 12.01 16.71
C PHE A 175 9.99 12.08 16.21
N ALA A 176 10.18 12.03 14.88
CA ALA A 176 11.48 12.08 14.24
C ALA A 176 12.20 13.42 14.47
N CYS A 177 11.49 14.54 14.51
CA CYS A 177 12.11 15.87 14.61
C CYS A 177 12.42 16.35 16.03
N LEU A 178 12.06 15.59 17.07
CA LEU A 178 12.26 15.94 18.48
C LEU A 178 13.60 15.42 19.01
N ASN A 179 14.25 16.20 19.85
CA ASN A 179 15.52 15.85 20.48
C ASN A 179 15.41 15.77 22.01
N GLU A 180 16.50 15.39 22.67
CA GLU A 180 16.57 15.31 24.13
C GLU A 180 16.33 16.68 24.77
N GLU A 181 16.89 17.75 24.20
CA GLU A 181 16.69 19.12 24.68
C GLU A 181 15.25 19.62 24.55
N ASP A 182 14.44 18.97 23.71
CA ASP A 182 13.02 19.29 23.54
C ASP A 182 12.14 18.61 24.61
N GLY A 183 12.71 17.65 25.36
CA GLY A 183 12.02 16.88 26.40
C GLY A 183 11.73 15.43 26.03
N LEU A 184 12.31 14.93 24.92
CA LEU A 184 12.22 13.52 24.53
C LEU A 184 13.29 12.69 25.24
N GLU A 185 12.90 11.66 25.97
CA GLU A 185 13.83 10.81 26.71
C GLU A 185 13.55 9.33 26.43
N PHE A 186 14.61 8.52 26.36
CA PHE A 186 14.52 7.08 26.21
C PHE A 186 15.12 6.39 27.44
N LYS A 187 14.42 5.39 27.99
CA LYS A 187 14.93 4.56 29.10
C LYS A 187 14.78 3.10 28.78
N THR A 188 15.84 2.33 29.04
CA THR A 188 15.75 0.87 29.03
C THR A 188 15.29 0.40 30.40
N VAL A 189 14.13 -0.25 30.46
CA VAL A 189 13.58 -0.84 31.70
C VAL A 189 13.72 -2.36 31.60
N GLN A 190 14.14 -2.98 32.71
CA GLN A 190 14.16 -4.43 32.80
C GLN A 190 12.78 -4.91 33.30
N ASN A 191 12.14 -5.74 32.49
CA ASN A 191 10.88 -6.40 32.81
C ASN A 191 11.10 -7.52 33.85
N VAL A 192 10.00 -7.98 34.45
CA VAL A 192 10.00 -8.99 35.53
C VAL A 192 10.53 -10.36 35.07
N ASP A 193 10.43 -10.64 33.77
CA ASP A 193 10.98 -11.82 33.09
C ASP A 193 12.47 -11.69 32.72
N GLY A 194 13.09 -10.54 33.00
CA GLY A 194 14.46 -10.21 32.65
C GLY A 194 14.63 -9.63 31.24
N GLU A 195 13.55 -9.48 30.47
CA GLU A 195 13.59 -8.85 29.15
C GLU A 195 13.77 -7.32 29.26
N HIS A 196 14.52 -6.71 28.34
CA HIS A 196 14.71 -5.28 28.32
C HIS A 196 13.72 -4.62 27.36
N SER A 197 12.88 -3.72 27.87
CA SER A 197 11.98 -2.90 27.06
C SER A 197 12.49 -1.47 26.94
N LEU A 198 12.46 -0.91 25.73
CA LEU A 198 12.74 0.50 25.48
C LEU A 198 11.47 1.30 25.74
N LYS A 199 11.53 2.23 26.70
CA LYS A 199 10.45 3.15 27.01
C LYS A 199 10.74 4.55 26.51
N VAL A 200 9.69 5.23 26.06
CA VAL A 200 9.74 6.60 25.55
C VAL A 200 9.04 7.52 26.55
N PHE A 201 9.71 8.60 26.91
CA PHE A 201 9.17 9.63 27.79
C PHE A 201 9.11 10.97 27.07
N TRP A 202 8.00 11.67 27.22
CA TRP A 202 7.82 13.05 26.78
C TRP A 202 7.60 13.94 28.00
N GLN A 203 8.51 14.86 28.25
CA GLN A 203 8.49 15.74 29.44
C GLN A 203 8.35 14.98 30.77
N GLY A 204 8.95 13.78 30.84
CA GLY A 204 8.90 12.90 32.01
C GLY A 204 7.67 11.99 32.11
N ILE A 205 6.73 12.07 31.15
CA ILE A 205 5.55 11.21 31.08
C ILE A 205 5.82 10.05 30.11
N ASP A 206 5.53 8.81 30.53
CA ASP A 206 5.65 7.62 29.67
C ASP A 206 4.63 7.68 28.52
N VAL A 207 5.13 7.72 27.28
CA VAL A 207 4.35 7.78 26.04
C VAL A 207 4.74 6.65 25.08
N THR A 208 5.26 5.54 25.61
CA THR A 208 5.75 4.40 24.81
C THR A 208 4.71 3.88 23.80
N GLU A 209 3.43 3.90 24.17
CA GLU A 209 2.31 3.43 23.33
C GLU A 209 1.73 4.52 22.41
N SER A 210 2.31 5.72 22.39
CA SER A 210 1.78 6.89 21.66
C SER A 210 2.83 7.56 20.78
N THR A 211 3.82 6.79 20.32
CA THR A 211 4.91 7.28 19.46
C THR A 211 4.46 7.75 18.07
N ASP A 212 3.23 7.43 17.68
CA ASP A 212 2.58 7.88 16.46
C ASP A 212 1.61 9.07 16.66
N GLN A 213 1.49 9.58 17.89
CA GLN A 213 0.58 10.68 18.26
C GLN A 213 1.34 11.95 18.68
N PHE A 214 2.61 12.07 18.31
CA PHE A 214 3.44 13.19 18.74
C PHE A 214 2.93 14.55 18.29
N GLU A 215 2.18 14.64 17.18
CA GLU A 215 1.49 15.88 16.79
C GLU A 215 0.54 16.39 17.89
N THR A 216 -0.18 15.48 18.54
CA THR A 216 -1.07 15.84 19.66
C THR A 216 -0.28 16.08 20.94
N LEU A 217 0.76 15.28 21.22
CA LEU A 217 1.58 15.43 22.44
C LEU A 217 2.32 16.77 22.50
N ILE A 218 2.58 17.41 21.36
CA ILE A 218 3.24 18.72 21.29
C ILE A 218 2.28 19.91 21.32
N SER A 219 0.96 19.72 21.25
CA SER A 219 0.01 20.82 21.01
C SER A 219 -0.04 21.87 22.10
N ASP A 220 0.35 21.53 23.33
CA ASP A 220 0.41 22.46 24.46
C ASP A 220 1.86 22.90 24.78
N HIS A 221 2.82 22.53 23.93
CA HIS A 221 4.23 22.83 24.17
C HIS A 221 4.58 24.26 23.78
N ARG A 222 5.40 24.95 24.60
CA ARG A 222 5.87 26.32 24.32
C ARG A 222 6.61 26.50 22.98
N LEU A 223 7.14 25.39 22.42
CA LEU A 223 7.86 25.33 21.14
C LEU A 223 7.06 24.58 20.07
N GLU A 224 5.75 24.37 20.24
CA GLU A 224 4.89 23.67 19.29
C GLU A 224 5.14 24.13 17.84
N ASP A 225 5.13 25.44 17.60
CA ASP A 225 5.39 26.02 16.28
C ASP A 225 6.77 25.65 15.71
N VAL A 226 7.79 25.54 16.56
CA VAL A 226 9.14 25.13 16.14
C VAL A 226 9.14 23.67 15.73
N PHE A 227 8.42 22.82 16.46
CA PHE A 227 8.32 21.39 16.15
C PHE A 227 7.52 21.15 14.88
N LYS A 228 6.38 21.85 14.72
CA LYS A 228 5.60 21.84 13.48
C LYS A 228 6.46 22.27 12.30
N LEU A 229 7.20 23.37 12.45
CA LEU A 229 8.11 23.83 11.40
C LEU A 229 9.18 22.80 11.03
N ARG A 230 9.85 22.18 12.01
CA ARG A 230 10.85 21.12 11.77
C ARG A 230 10.22 19.94 11.03
N ALA A 231 9.07 19.47 11.48
CA ALA A 231 8.33 18.38 10.84
C ALA A 231 7.98 18.71 9.38
N THR A 232 7.39 19.89 9.13
CA THR A 232 7.03 20.36 7.79
C THR A 232 8.24 20.50 6.87
N GLU A 233 9.38 20.98 7.37
CA GLU A 233 10.64 21.06 6.61
C GLU A 233 11.14 19.66 6.19
N LEU A 234 11.04 18.66 7.07
CA LEU A 234 11.42 17.28 6.73
C LEU A 234 10.50 16.68 5.65
N ILE A 235 9.19 16.98 5.71
CA ILE A 235 8.25 16.58 4.64
C ILE A 235 8.61 17.29 3.33
N ARG A 236 8.90 18.59 3.36
CA ARG A 236 9.30 19.36 2.17
C ARG A 236 10.51 18.71 1.50
N ASP A 237 11.56 18.44 2.26
CA ASP A 237 12.80 17.87 1.75
C ASP A 237 12.55 16.45 1.18
N ARG A 238 11.67 15.67 1.83
CA ARG A 238 11.31 14.34 1.33
C ARG A 238 10.53 14.38 0.02
N VAL A 239 9.55 15.29 -0.11
CA VAL A 239 8.77 15.49 -1.34
C VAL A 239 9.68 15.95 -2.47
N GLN A 240 10.55 16.93 -2.20
CA GLN A 240 11.52 17.43 -3.17
C GLN A 240 12.43 16.31 -3.69
N LEU A 241 12.99 15.50 -2.79
CA LEU A 241 13.83 14.37 -3.17
C LEU A 241 13.08 13.37 -4.05
N GLN A 242 11.77 13.17 -3.83
CA GLN A 242 10.97 12.31 -4.68
C GLN A 242 10.80 12.88 -6.08
N LEU A 243 10.48 14.18 -6.18
CA LEU A 243 10.36 14.88 -7.47
C LEU A 243 11.66 14.82 -8.27
N GLU A 244 12.80 15.08 -7.63
CA GLU A 244 14.12 14.98 -8.26
C GLU A 244 14.38 13.58 -8.82
N ARG A 245 14.04 12.52 -8.08
CA ARG A 245 14.14 11.14 -8.54
C ARG A 245 13.21 10.86 -9.72
N LEU A 246 11.98 11.36 -9.66
CA LEU A 246 10.98 11.16 -10.70
C LEU A 246 11.43 11.81 -12.02
N HIS A 247 11.86 13.07 -11.98
CA HIS A 247 12.39 13.79 -13.14
C HIS A 247 13.66 13.15 -13.69
N ALA A 248 14.59 12.73 -12.83
CA ALA A 248 15.81 12.04 -13.27
C ALA A 248 15.50 10.73 -14.04
N SER A 249 14.41 10.05 -13.68
CA SER A 249 13.98 8.81 -14.33
C SER A 249 13.31 9.01 -15.70
N GLU A 250 12.91 10.23 -16.07
CA GLU A 250 12.26 10.50 -17.37
C GLU A 250 13.18 10.20 -18.56
N GLN A 251 14.46 10.56 -18.44
CA GLN A 251 15.46 10.28 -19.47
C GLN A 251 15.63 8.78 -19.71
N THR A 252 15.53 7.98 -18.65
CA THR A 252 15.61 6.51 -18.73
C THR A 252 14.40 5.91 -19.44
N VAL A 253 13.18 6.38 -19.12
CA VAL A 253 11.94 5.86 -19.74
C VAL A 253 11.88 6.21 -21.23
N GLY A 254 12.31 7.43 -21.61
CA GLY A 254 12.38 7.85 -23.01
C GLY A 254 13.35 7.02 -23.86
N SER A 255 14.30 6.31 -23.23
CA SER A 255 15.30 5.47 -23.90
C SER A 255 14.90 3.99 -24.03
N LEU A 256 13.78 3.58 -23.43
CA LEU A 256 13.28 2.21 -23.53
C LEU A 256 12.88 1.93 -24.98
N ARG A 257 13.38 0.83 -25.55
CA ARG A 257 13.12 0.46 -26.94
C ARG A 257 11.65 0.04 -27.10
N ASP A 258 10.96 0.70 -28.02
CA ASP A 258 9.53 0.48 -28.34
C ASP A 258 9.17 -0.98 -28.64
N GLU A 259 10.13 -1.79 -29.08
CA GLU A 259 9.89 -3.15 -29.58
C GLU A 259 9.78 -4.22 -28.46
N MET A 260 10.11 -3.89 -27.20
CA MET A 260 10.17 -4.89 -26.11
C MET A 260 9.07 -4.77 -25.04
N ILE A 261 8.28 -3.69 -25.06
CA ILE A 261 7.29 -3.41 -24.01
C ILE A 261 5.92 -3.26 -24.68
N ASP A 262 4.94 -3.97 -24.12
CA ASP A 262 3.55 -3.84 -24.52
C ASP A 262 3.08 -2.37 -24.46
N PRO A 263 2.42 -1.83 -25.51
CA PRO A 263 2.02 -0.43 -25.56
C PRO A 263 1.14 0.03 -24.41
N ASP A 264 0.26 -0.84 -23.91
CA ASP A 264 -0.64 -0.53 -22.79
C ASP A 264 0.15 -0.47 -21.47
N THR A 265 1.09 -1.40 -21.28
CA THR A 265 2.05 -1.36 -20.16
C THR A 265 2.84 -0.04 -20.16
N ARG A 266 3.33 0.39 -21.32
CA ARG A 266 4.04 1.67 -21.44
C ARG A 266 3.14 2.86 -21.11
N ARG A 267 1.90 2.86 -21.63
CA ARG A 267 0.92 3.91 -21.33
C ARG A 267 0.67 4.02 -19.83
N ASN A 268 0.42 2.89 -19.16
CA ASN A 268 0.17 2.86 -17.72
C ASN A 268 1.38 3.35 -16.90
N VAL A 269 2.61 3.00 -17.31
CA VAL A 269 3.82 3.51 -16.64
C VAL A 269 3.95 5.01 -16.78
N LEU A 270 3.72 5.56 -17.98
CA LEU A 270 3.78 7.00 -18.22
C LEU A 270 2.68 7.74 -17.45
N GLU A 271 1.48 7.17 -17.41
CA GLU A 271 0.35 7.74 -16.71
C GLU A 271 0.53 7.74 -15.19
N LEU A 272 1.01 6.63 -14.60
CA LEU A 272 1.32 6.59 -13.18
C LEU A 272 2.37 7.65 -12.81
N LYS A 273 3.42 7.80 -13.63
CA LYS A 273 4.44 8.83 -13.40
C LYS A 273 3.88 10.24 -13.45
N ARG A 274 2.97 10.52 -14.39
CA ARG A 274 2.30 11.81 -14.52
C ARG A 274 1.47 12.10 -13.25
N ILE A 275 0.66 11.14 -12.83
CA ILE A 275 -0.16 11.25 -11.61
C ILE A 275 0.73 11.50 -10.37
N GLU A 276 1.82 10.74 -10.21
CA GLU A 276 2.76 10.94 -9.10
C GLU A 276 3.40 12.33 -9.13
N ALA A 277 3.83 12.82 -10.31
CA ALA A 277 4.41 14.15 -10.46
C ALA A 277 3.41 15.24 -10.05
N ASP A 278 2.19 15.19 -10.61
CA ASP A 278 1.15 16.18 -10.36
C ASP A 278 0.84 16.28 -8.86
N VAL A 279 0.66 15.15 -8.16
CA VAL A 279 0.40 15.14 -6.71
C VAL A 279 1.58 15.69 -5.92
N LEU A 280 2.80 15.31 -6.28
CA LEU A 280 4.01 15.74 -5.56
C LEU A 280 4.30 17.23 -5.76
N GLU A 281 4.07 17.79 -6.95
CA GLU A 281 4.25 19.21 -7.23
C GLU A 281 3.28 20.07 -6.42
N VAL A 282 1.99 19.69 -6.40
CA VAL A 282 0.98 20.38 -5.58
C VAL A 282 1.30 20.23 -4.09
N ALA A 283 1.72 19.04 -3.64
CA ALA A 283 2.12 18.82 -2.26
C ALA A 283 3.33 19.67 -1.88
N TYR A 284 4.33 19.78 -2.75
CA TYR A 284 5.51 20.62 -2.53
C TYR A 284 5.11 22.09 -2.35
N GLY A 285 4.23 22.61 -3.21
CA GLY A 285 3.68 23.96 -3.10
C GLY A 285 2.94 24.18 -1.77
N SER A 286 2.01 23.28 -1.43
CA SER A 286 1.24 23.33 -0.18
C SER A 286 2.14 23.31 1.06
N VAL A 287 3.16 22.45 1.09
CA VAL A 287 4.12 22.36 2.19
C VAL A 287 4.95 23.64 2.32
N ILE A 288 5.38 24.26 1.22
CA ILE A 288 6.07 25.57 1.26
C ILE A 288 5.16 26.66 1.83
N GLU A 289 3.88 26.68 1.44
CA GLU A 289 2.91 27.62 1.99
C GLU A 289 2.73 27.43 3.50
N GLN A 290 2.66 26.17 3.98
CA GLN A 290 2.63 25.85 5.41
C GLN A 290 3.87 26.34 6.15
N VAL A 291 5.07 26.10 5.61
CA VAL A 291 6.34 26.63 6.16
C VAL A 291 6.29 28.16 6.27
N CYS A 292 5.89 28.84 5.20
CA CYS A 292 5.80 30.30 5.16
C CYS A 292 4.77 30.83 6.17
N TYR A 293 3.64 30.14 6.31
CA TYR A 293 2.60 30.47 7.27
C TYR A 293 3.13 30.38 8.71
N ILE A 294 3.75 29.26 9.10
CA ILE A 294 4.31 29.06 10.44
C ILE A 294 5.37 30.13 10.75
N LEU A 295 6.30 30.40 9.83
CA LEU A 295 7.32 31.43 10.02
C LEU A 295 6.71 32.83 10.28
N ARG A 296 5.63 33.17 9.56
CA ARG A 296 4.95 34.48 9.70
C ARG A 296 4.23 34.60 11.04
N ILE A 297 3.46 33.60 11.44
CA ILE A 297 2.65 33.68 12.67
C ILE A 297 3.53 33.62 13.93
N SER A 298 4.59 32.81 13.90
CA SER A 298 5.45 32.57 15.07
C SER A 298 6.60 33.58 15.19
N ARG A 299 6.70 34.53 14.24
CA ARG A 299 7.82 35.50 14.12
C ARG A 299 9.20 34.83 14.17
N LEU A 300 9.28 33.59 13.69
CA LEU A 300 10.50 32.81 13.69
C LEU A 300 11.38 33.29 12.53
N SER A 301 12.67 33.50 12.80
CA SER A 301 13.65 33.75 11.74
C SER A 301 14.26 32.43 11.28
N LEU A 302 14.32 32.21 9.96
CA LEU A 302 15.02 31.08 9.33
C LEU A 302 16.47 30.92 9.84
N THR A 303 17.11 32.02 10.23
CA THR A 303 18.49 32.05 10.74
C THR A 303 18.63 31.42 12.13
N ILE A 304 17.60 31.49 12.97
CA ILE A 304 17.63 30.95 14.35
C ILE A 304 17.48 29.43 14.35
N LEU A 305 16.78 28.88 13.36
CA LEU A 305 16.45 27.45 13.27
C LEU A 305 17.61 26.63 12.68
N ARG A 306 18.30 27.16 11.66
CA ARG A 306 19.51 26.54 11.08
C ARG A 306 20.68 26.46 12.06
N TYR A 307 20.75 27.37 13.03
CA TYR A 307 21.83 27.38 14.03
C TYR A 307 21.63 26.36 15.16
N ARG A 308 20.43 25.77 15.29
CA ARG A 308 20.16 24.69 16.25
C ARG A 308 19.89 23.33 15.59
N SER A 309 19.60 23.29 14.28
CA SER A 309 19.30 22.04 13.57
C SER A 309 19.61 22.14 12.07
N TYR A 310 20.87 21.94 11.67
CA TYR A 310 21.33 21.59 10.29
C TYR A 310 21.71 22.73 9.28
N PRO A 311 22.74 22.51 8.41
CA PRO A 311 23.16 23.47 7.38
C PRO A 311 22.69 23.18 5.93
N LYS A 312 22.21 24.24 5.25
CA LYS A 312 22.09 24.55 3.78
C LYS A 312 21.11 23.69 2.95
N SER A 313 20.35 24.18 1.96
CA SER A 313 20.23 25.45 1.19
C SER A 313 19.03 25.37 0.24
N LEU A 314 18.19 26.41 0.05
CA LEU A 314 17.44 26.60 -1.21
C LEU A 314 16.86 28.03 -1.39
N VAL A 315 16.68 28.39 -2.66
CA VAL A 315 16.35 29.69 -3.27
C VAL A 315 14.83 29.78 -3.53
N PHE A 316 14.22 30.94 -3.29
CA PHE A 316 12.78 31.20 -3.39
C PHE A 316 12.31 31.53 -4.83
N LEU A 317 11.15 31.00 -5.23
CA LEU A 317 10.26 31.55 -6.27
C LEU A 317 8.79 31.39 -5.80
N ASN A 318 8.12 32.52 -5.57
CA ASN A 318 6.69 32.64 -5.23
C ASN A 318 5.83 32.40 -6.48
N PHE A 319 4.71 31.69 -6.38
CA PHE A 319 3.44 32.05 -7.03
C PHE A 319 2.26 31.34 -6.36
N CYS A 320 1.22 32.11 -6.04
CA CYS A 320 -0.06 31.69 -5.47
C CYS A 320 -1.17 32.33 -6.31
N ASN A 321 -2.18 31.56 -6.77
CA ASN A 321 -3.62 31.85 -6.65
C ASN A 321 -4.53 31.06 -7.63
N GLN A 322 -5.66 30.59 -7.06
CA GLN A 322 -7.05 30.48 -7.56
C GLN A 322 -7.66 29.12 -7.99
N CYS A 323 -8.69 28.72 -7.22
CA CYS A 323 -9.66 27.63 -7.39
C CYS A 323 -10.87 28.00 -8.29
N MET A 324 -11.63 27.01 -8.81
CA MET A 324 -13.09 26.85 -8.57
C MET A 324 -13.72 25.58 -9.19
N SER A 325 -14.67 24.98 -8.46
CA SER A 325 -15.44 23.74 -8.69
C SER A 325 -16.69 23.89 -9.58
N ILE A 326 -17.40 22.78 -9.89
CA ILE A 326 -18.90 22.62 -9.87
C ILE A 326 -19.31 21.13 -10.07
N VAL A 327 -20.36 20.71 -9.37
CA VAL A 327 -21.00 19.37 -9.26
C VAL A 327 -22.36 19.35 -9.98
N MET A 328 -22.88 18.18 -10.41
CA MET A 328 -24.34 17.88 -10.41
C MET A 328 -24.68 16.38 -10.62
N ILE A 329 -25.81 15.96 -10.03
CA ILE A 329 -26.33 14.60 -9.77
C ILE A 329 -27.64 14.36 -10.55
N SER A 330 -28.02 13.12 -10.89
CA SER A 330 -29.41 12.58 -10.70
C SER A 330 -29.60 11.10 -11.13
N ALA A 331 -30.63 10.46 -10.57
CA ALA A 331 -30.88 9.01 -10.44
C ALA A 331 -32.16 8.50 -11.15
N LEU A 332 -32.41 7.16 -11.25
CA LEU A 332 -33.67 6.44 -10.90
C LEU A 332 -33.77 4.94 -11.38
N LYS A 333 -34.05 4.02 -10.42
CA LYS A 333 -35.01 2.85 -10.31
C LYS A 333 -35.57 2.13 -11.58
N ALA A 334 -35.92 0.82 -11.65
CA ALA A 334 -36.25 -0.24 -10.68
C ALA A 334 -36.41 -1.69 -11.26
N THR A 335 -36.19 -2.73 -10.41
CA THR A 335 -36.91 -4.03 -10.18
C THR A 335 -36.65 -5.39 -10.92
N LYS A 336 -36.08 -6.33 -10.15
CA LYS A 336 -36.40 -7.77 -9.88
C LYS A 336 -36.43 -8.82 -11.02
N ARG A 337 -35.51 -9.82 -10.94
CA ARG A 337 -35.72 -11.22 -10.49
C ARG A 337 -34.37 -11.98 -10.39
N THR A 338 -34.19 -12.77 -9.33
CA THR A 338 -32.98 -13.55 -8.99
C THR A 338 -33.05 -14.96 -9.59
N ILE A 339 -31.91 -15.50 -10.04
CA ILE A 339 -31.71 -16.91 -10.38
C ILE A 339 -30.53 -17.42 -9.55
N SER A 340 -30.70 -18.58 -8.91
CA SER A 340 -29.67 -19.25 -8.10
C SER A 340 -29.12 -20.48 -8.84
N VAL A 341 -27.80 -20.66 -8.84
CA VAL A 341 -27.12 -21.86 -9.37
C VAL A 341 -26.14 -22.38 -8.32
N GLU A 342 -26.19 -23.68 -8.03
CA GLU A 342 -25.28 -24.39 -7.13
C GLU A 342 -23.97 -24.78 -7.83
N VAL A 343 -22.84 -24.61 -7.14
CA VAL A 343 -21.51 -25.05 -7.60
C VAL A 343 -20.96 -26.08 -6.62
N VAL A 344 -20.42 -27.16 -7.19
CA VAL A 344 -19.79 -28.29 -6.50
C VAL A 344 -18.37 -27.91 -6.07
N GLN A 345 -18.08 -28.17 -4.79
CA GLN A 345 -16.85 -27.83 -4.10
C GLN A 345 -15.72 -28.81 -4.44
N MET A 346 -14.52 -28.30 -4.76
CA MET A 346 -13.29 -29.09 -4.81
C MET A 346 -12.26 -28.42 -3.90
N GLN A 347 -11.99 -29.04 -2.74
CA GLN A 347 -11.05 -28.53 -1.75
C GLN A 347 -9.61 -28.95 -2.09
N VAL A 348 -8.70 -27.99 -2.16
CA VAL A 348 -7.26 -28.22 -1.99
C VAL A 348 -6.86 -27.50 -0.71
N GLN A 349 -6.44 -28.27 0.30
CA GLN A 349 -6.15 -27.77 1.63
C GLN A 349 -4.63 -27.66 1.81
N TYR A 350 -4.12 -26.45 2.04
CA TYR A 350 -2.75 -26.23 2.48
C TYR A 350 -2.74 -26.15 4.02
N CYS A 351 -2.05 -27.07 4.69
CA CYS A 351 -1.88 -27.05 6.14
C CYS A 351 -0.40 -26.91 6.50
N SER A 352 -0.01 -25.73 6.96
CA SER A 352 1.25 -25.50 7.67
C SER A 352 1.07 -25.86 9.15
N GLY A 353 1.46 -27.08 9.53
CA GLY A 353 1.45 -27.49 10.93
C GLY A 353 1.80 -28.95 11.12
N LYS A 354 2.88 -29.21 11.86
CA LYS A 354 3.38 -30.55 12.23
C LYS A 354 2.24 -31.43 12.75
N TYR A 355 2.09 -32.68 12.26
CA TYR A 355 1.99 -33.91 13.08
C TYR A 355 1.85 -35.20 12.24
N LYS A 356 2.09 -36.33 12.92
CA LYS A 356 2.26 -37.72 12.46
C LYS A 356 1.09 -38.31 11.66
N PHE A 357 1.43 -39.12 10.67
CA PHE A 357 0.54 -39.94 9.84
C PHE A 357 -0.26 -41.00 10.62
N PRO A 358 -1.56 -41.16 10.34
CA PRO A 358 -2.25 -42.43 10.49
C PRO A 358 -2.26 -43.19 9.15
N SER A 359 -1.77 -44.43 9.18
CA SER A 359 -1.83 -45.39 8.09
C SER A 359 -3.23 -46.00 7.96
N THR A 360 -3.98 -45.64 6.90
CA THR A 360 -4.91 -46.56 6.21
C THR A 360 -5.46 -45.91 4.93
N LEU A 361 -5.12 -46.49 3.78
CA LEU A 361 -5.83 -46.31 2.50
C LEU A 361 -7.22 -46.96 2.57
N LYS A 362 -8.26 -46.25 2.12
CA LYS A 362 -9.50 -46.87 1.66
C LYS A 362 -9.77 -46.42 0.22
N ASN A 363 -9.73 -47.41 -0.67
CA ASN A 363 -10.09 -47.32 -2.08
C ASN A 363 -11.54 -46.84 -2.25
N TYR A 364 -11.78 -45.96 -3.22
CA TYR A 364 -13.09 -45.77 -3.84
C TYR A 364 -13.05 -46.18 -5.31
N PRO A 365 -14.17 -46.69 -5.86
CA PRO A 365 -14.19 -47.41 -7.13
C PRO A 365 -14.28 -46.46 -8.33
N GLU A 366 -13.68 -46.89 -9.43
CA GLU A 366 -13.93 -46.37 -10.77
C GLU A 366 -15.39 -46.60 -11.15
N ASP A 367 -16.13 -45.54 -11.43
CA ASP A 367 -17.41 -45.65 -12.15
C ASP A 367 -17.23 -45.13 -13.58
N THR A 368 -17.22 -46.09 -14.49
CA THR A 368 -17.35 -45.93 -15.92
C THR A 368 -18.82 -45.83 -16.25
N ASN A 369 -19.27 -44.75 -16.92
CA ASN A 369 -20.28 -44.81 -17.97
C ASN A 369 -20.58 -43.45 -18.62
N ARG A 370 -20.23 -43.40 -19.92
CA ARG A 370 -20.81 -42.68 -21.07
C ARG A 370 -21.10 -41.19 -20.99
#